data_AF-A0A6M5YU07-F1
#
_entry.id   AF-A0A6M5YU07-F1
#
_cell.length_a   1.000
_cell.length_b   1.000
_cell.length_c   1.000
_cell.angle_alpha   90.00
_cell.angle_beta   90.00
_cell.angle_gamma   90.00
#
_symmetry.space_group_name_H-M   'P 1'
#
loop_
_entity.id
_entity.type
_entity.pdbx_description
1 polymer ?
#
loop_
_entity_poly.entity_id
_entity_poly.type
_entity_poly.pdbx_seq_one_letter_code
_entity_poly.pdbx_strand_id
1 'polypeptide(L)'
;MPPLSELGRRPAHATADEHFAPWFAAVANRLLNATDFVVAGDRYRFAELEMYYSGGAHPDLFAHRDPVQLEAGRWYFHRTRGEYRGGSFKGLDIALGDGTAYFGVLVRSLVAADDTVLDGPCVTVDHLLAKTKTATVAALDGVINARSVWDPSSPLHIVDADPPRTAQVYQCSRVGLSLKKAKGKADAPRFVARPYRFMTEPAGISKGKPHLVLALHRVGHTAEEIRAIIGMPKKTIDRYIADFTAGGQAETFDAYIGKDLSTADLCKLLGTWHAKYG
;
A
#
# COMPACT_ATOMS: atom_id res chain seq x y z
N MET A 1 -18.89 1.84 -14.32
CA MET A 1 -17.87 2.24 -13.31
C MET A 1 -17.64 3.74 -13.46
N PRO A 2 -17.32 4.47 -12.38
CA PRO A 2 -16.94 5.88 -12.50
C PRO A 2 -15.71 6.05 -13.41
N PRO A 3 -15.57 7.20 -14.11
CA PRO A 3 -14.36 7.54 -14.86
C PRO A 3 -13.12 7.49 -13.98
N LEU A 4 -11.96 7.18 -14.56
CA LEU A 4 -10.69 7.20 -13.81
C LEU A 4 -10.36 8.57 -13.22
N SER A 5 -10.82 9.66 -13.83
CA SER A 5 -10.67 11.01 -13.28
C SER A 5 -11.40 11.23 -11.94
N GLU A 6 -12.35 10.35 -11.59
CA GLU A 6 -13.02 10.35 -10.29
C GLU A 6 -12.43 9.30 -9.33
N LEU A 7 -11.32 8.65 -9.70
CA LEU A 7 -10.60 7.73 -8.83
C LEU A 7 -10.18 8.46 -7.54
N GLY A 8 -10.57 7.94 -6.39
CA GLY A 8 -10.28 8.58 -5.10
C GLY A 8 -11.18 9.77 -4.77
N ARG A 9 -12.29 9.99 -5.47
CA ARG A 9 -13.34 10.88 -4.97
C ARG A 9 -13.89 10.32 -3.65
N ARG A 10 -13.73 11.08 -2.56
CA ARG A 10 -14.23 10.69 -1.24
C ARG A 10 -15.77 10.55 -1.29
N PRO A 11 -16.35 9.40 -0.91
CA PRO A 11 -17.79 9.26 -0.82
C PRO A 11 -18.37 10.21 0.23
N ALA A 12 -19.55 10.77 -0.03
CA ALA A 12 -20.20 11.69 0.91
C ALA A 12 -20.48 11.07 2.29
N HIS A 13 -20.66 9.75 2.35
CA HIS A 13 -20.86 9.02 3.60
C HIS A 13 -19.56 8.76 4.38
N ALA A 14 -18.38 9.01 3.81
CA ALA A 14 -17.10 8.79 4.49
C ALA A 14 -16.76 9.92 5.47
N THR A 15 -17.56 10.03 6.53
CA THR A 15 -17.50 11.08 7.56
C THR A 15 -16.88 10.63 8.88
N ALA A 16 -16.66 9.31 9.07
CA ALA A 16 -16.06 8.71 10.25
C ALA A 16 -14.93 7.75 9.87
N ASP A 17 -14.01 7.46 10.79
CA ASP A 17 -12.75 6.71 10.54
C ASP A 17 -13.01 5.31 9.94
N GLU A 18 -14.05 4.64 10.40
CA GLU A 18 -14.48 3.30 9.96
C GLU A 18 -14.95 3.27 8.49
N HIS A 19 -15.44 4.39 7.95
CA HIS A 19 -15.95 4.46 6.58
C HIS A 19 -14.82 4.49 5.53
N PHE A 20 -13.58 4.78 5.93
CA PHE A 20 -12.44 4.89 5.01
C PHE A 20 -11.95 3.53 4.52
N ALA A 21 -12.00 2.49 5.36
CA ALA A 21 -11.54 1.15 4.99
C ALA A 21 -12.29 0.57 3.77
N PRO A 22 -13.65 0.55 3.73
CA PRO A 22 -14.38 0.09 2.54
C PRO A 22 -14.12 0.95 1.30
N TRP A 23 -13.98 2.26 1.46
CA TRP A 23 -13.66 3.15 0.35
C TRP A 23 -12.28 2.86 -0.25
N PHE A 24 -11.25 2.69 0.58
CA PHE A 24 -9.92 2.29 0.14
C PHE A 24 -9.91 0.94 -0.55
N ALA A 25 -10.69 -0.02 -0.07
CA ALA A 25 -10.84 -1.31 -0.73
C ALA A 25 -11.48 -1.17 -2.13
N ALA A 26 -12.47 -0.29 -2.30
CA ALA A 26 -13.06 -0.01 -3.61
C ALA A 26 -12.07 0.64 -4.58
N VAL A 27 -11.26 1.61 -4.11
CA VAL A 27 -10.19 2.24 -4.92
C VAL A 27 -9.13 1.20 -5.30
N ALA A 28 -8.68 0.38 -4.35
CA ALA A 28 -7.70 -0.67 -4.59
C ALA A 28 -8.23 -1.70 -5.60
N ASN A 29 -9.47 -2.15 -5.46
CA ASN A 29 -10.07 -3.10 -6.39
C ASN A 29 -10.18 -2.51 -7.81
N ARG A 30 -10.57 -1.23 -7.94
CA ARG A 30 -10.60 -0.55 -9.24
C ARG A 30 -9.21 -0.55 -9.90
N LEU A 31 -8.17 -0.24 -9.15
CA LEU A 31 -6.79 -0.22 -9.65
C LEU A 31 -6.26 -1.62 -9.97
N LEU A 32 -6.41 -2.59 -9.07
CA LEU A 32 -5.87 -3.94 -9.22
C LEU A 32 -6.58 -4.75 -10.32
N ASN A 33 -7.91 -4.61 -10.43
CA ASN A 33 -8.71 -5.46 -11.30
C ASN A 33 -9.17 -4.78 -12.59
N ALA A 34 -9.39 -3.46 -12.59
CA ALA A 34 -10.04 -2.78 -13.72
C ALA A 34 -9.22 -1.63 -14.29
N THR A 35 -7.90 -1.61 -14.05
CA THR A 35 -6.98 -0.59 -14.54
C THR A 35 -5.68 -1.23 -15.03
N ASP A 36 -5.16 -0.73 -16.15
CA ASP A 36 -3.79 -1.01 -16.61
C ASP A 36 -2.89 0.19 -16.33
N PHE A 37 -1.65 -0.08 -15.90
CA PHE A 37 -0.60 0.92 -15.84
C PHE A 37 0.24 0.87 -17.11
N VAL A 38 0.24 1.96 -17.86
CA VAL A 38 1.00 2.11 -19.10
C VAL A 38 2.32 2.82 -18.82
N VAL A 39 3.41 2.19 -19.24
CA VAL A 39 4.79 2.68 -19.07
C VAL A 39 5.50 2.63 -20.41
N ALA A 40 5.78 3.79 -21.00
CA ALA A 40 6.42 3.93 -22.30
C ALA A 40 5.75 3.07 -23.41
N GLY A 41 4.42 2.92 -23.34
CA GLY A 41 3.60 2.14 -24.28
C GLY A 41 3.30 0.71 -23.84
N ASP A 42 4.07 0.14 -22.90
CA ASP A 42 3.84 -1.21 -22.40
C ASP A 42 2.83 -1.23 -21.26
N ARG A 43 2.02 -2.29 -21.19
CA ARG A 43 0.96 -2.45 -20.18
C ARG A 43 1.41 -3.35 -19.03
N TYR A 44 1.06 -2.93 -17.82
CA TYR A 44 1.30 -3.63 -16.58
C TYR A 44 0.03 -3.72 -15.76
N ARG A 45 -0.13 -4.82 -15.01
CA ARG A 45 -1.15 -4.94 -13.97
C ARG A 45 -0.60 -4.39 -12.67
N PHE A 46 -1.41 -3.65 -11.92
CA PHE A 46 -1.09 -3.44 -10.51
C PHE A 46 -1.23 -4.77 -9.76
N ALA A 47 -0.24 -5.11 -8.93
CA ALA A 47 -0.22 -6.34 -8.14
C ALA A 47 -0.32 -6.08 -6.63
N GLU A 48 0.15 -4.91 -6.18
CA GLU A 48 0.20 -4.53 -4.78
C GLU A 48 0.16 -3.01 -4.61
N LEU A 49 -0.73 -2.54 -3.72
CA LEU A 49 -0.93 -1.12 -3.41
C LEU A 49 -0.99 -0.89 -1.90
N GLU A 50 -0.57 0.29 -1.45
CA GLU A 50 -0.80 0.78 -0.08
C GLU A 50 -1.48 2.15 -0.08
N MET A 51 -2.48 2.32 0.79
CA MET A 51 -3.25 3.56 0.90
C MET A 51 -2.74 4.40 2.06
N TYR A 52 -2.52 5.68 1.80
CA TYR A 52 -2.08 6.69 2.77
C TYR A 52 -2.99 7.91 2.65
N TYR A 53 -3.90 8.07 3.61
CA TYR A 53 -4.88 9.17 3.59
C TYR A 53 -4.78 9.98 4.87
N SER A 54 -4.77 11.31 4.78
CA SER A 54 -4.84 12.17 5.94
C SER A 54 -5.76 13.36 5.70
N GLY A 55 -6.90 13.38 6.39
CA GLY A 55 -7.85 14.47 6.33
C GLY A 55 -9.07 14.25 7.22
N GLY A 56 -9.67 15.34 7.71
CA GLY A 56 -10.88 15.32 8.53
C GLY A 56 -10.81 14.30 9.67
N ALA A 57 -11.76 13.35 9.68
CA ALA A 57 -11.89 12.31 10.69
C ALA A 57 -10.81 11.19 10.62
N HIS A 58 -9.96 11.18 9.59
CA HIS A 58 -8.95 10.14 9.35
C HIS A 58 -7.52 10.71 9.30
N PRO A 59 -6.94 11.12 10.44
CA PRO A 59 -5.63 11.77 10.51
C PRO A 59 -4.46 10.76 10.51
N ASP A 60 -4.32 9.93 9.48
CA ASP A 60 -3.22 8.94 9.44
C ASP A 60 -1.85 9.63 9.57
N LEU A 61 -1.12 9.28 10.64
CA LEU A 61 0.19 9.86 10.97
C LEU A 61 1.32 9.31 10.09
N PHE A 62 1.06 8.26 9.31
CA PHE A 62 2.04 7.65 8.43
C PHE A 62 1.94 8.15 6.98
N ALA A 63 0.90 8.92 6.64
CA ALA A 63 0.81 9.56 5.33
C ALA A 63 1.94 10.59 5.13
N HIS A 64 2.48 10.67 3.92
CA HIS A 64 3.56 11.61 3.59
C HIS A 64 3.13 13.07 3.73
N ARG A 65 1.87 13.38 3.37
CA ARG A 65 1.30 14.74 3.40
C ARG A 65 2.11 15.74 2.58
N ASP A 66 2.69 15.27 1.48
CA ASP A 66 3.35 16.14 0.52
C ASP A 66 2.29 17.00 -0.19
N PRO A 67 2.55 18.28 -0.49
CA PRO A 67 1.58 19.13 -1.21
C PRO A 67 1.04 18.50 -2.50
N VAL A 68 1.84 17.72 -3.24
CA VAL A 68 1.35 17.03 -4.46
C VAL A 68 0.23 16.05 -4.14
N GLN A 69 0.22 15.45 -2.94
CA GLN A 69 -0.84 14.53 -2.50
C GLN A 69 -2.15 15.23 -2.13
N LEU A 70 -2.23 16.57 -2.16
CA LEU A 70 -3.49 17.31 -2.13
C LEU A 70 -4.16 17.39 -3.50
N GLU A 71 -3.41 17.19 -4.58
CA GLU A 71 -3.93 17.22 -5.94
C GLU A 71 -4.49 15.85 -6.34
N ALA A 72 -5.55 15.87 -7.16
CA ALA A 72 -6.10 14.67 -7.79
C ALA A 72 -5.38 14.38 -9.09
N GLY A 73 -5.01 13.11 -9.31
CA GLY A 73 -4.51 12.64 -10.59
C GLY A 73 -3.08 13.04 -10.87
N ARG A 74 -2.21 13.06 -9.87
CA ARG A 74 -0.78 13.36 -10.04
C ARG A 74 0.10 12.17 -9.70
N TRP A 75 1.22 12.05 -10.39
CA TRP A 75 2.30 11.17 -9.97
C TRP A 75 3.09 11.85 -8.85
N TYR A 76 3.41 11.11 -7.79
CA TYR A 76 4.26 11.58 -6.70
C TYR A 76 5.38 10.58 -6.42
N PHE A 77 6.61 10.92 -6.81
CA PHE A 77 7.78 10.18 -6.36
C PHE A 77 8.16 10.57 -4.93
N HIS A 78 8.51 9.58 -4.11
CA HIS A 78 8.82 9.81 -2.70
C HIS A 78 9.97 10.80 -2.51
N ARG A 79 9.73 11.81 -1.66
CA ARG A 79 10.73 12.81 -1.28
C ARG A 79 11.02 12.78 0.22
N THR A 80 12.20 13.24 0.61
CA THR A 80 12.55 13.60 1.98
C THR A 80 13.11 15.00 1.96
N ARG A 81 12.51 15.94 2.72
CA ARG A 81 12.97 17.34 2.79
C ARG A 81 13.10 17.98 1.40
N GLY A 82 12.18 17.67 0.49
CA GLY A 82 12.16 18.20 -0.88
C GLY A 82 13.02 17.42 -1.89
N GLU A 83 13.91 16.54 -1.45
CA GLU A 83 14.79 15.76 -2.34
C GLU A 83 14.21 14.38 -2.64
N TYR A 84 14.38 13.90 -3.87
CA TYR A 84 13.98 12.54 -4.23
C TYR A 84 14.74 11.49 -3.43
N ARG A 85 14.02 10.49 -2.94
CA ARG A 85 14.65 9.34 -2.30
C ARG A 85 15.35 8.48 -3.36
N GLY A 86 16.58 8.07 -3.07
CA GLY A 86 17.35 7.11 -3.84
C GLY A 86 17.36 5.70 -3.22
N GLY A 87 18.04 4.76 -3.88
CA GLY A 87 18.25 3.39 -3.39
C GLY A 87 16.94 2.66 -3.04
N SER A 88 16.96 1.87 -1.98
CA SER A 88 15.80 1.06 -1.56
C SER A 88 14.62 1.86 -1.00
N PHE A 89 14.72 3.20 -0.92
CA PHE A 89 13.66 4.07 -0.41
C PHE A 89 12.89 4.83 -1.50
N LYS A 90 13.15 4.51 -2.78
CA LYS A 90 12.36 4.97 -3.92
C LYS A 90 10.93 4.41 -3.82
N GLY A 91 9.95 5.23 -4.18
CA GLY A 91 8.54 4.86 -4.27
C GLY A 91 7.81 5.83 -5.19
N LEU A 92 6.69 5.37 -5.74
CA LEU A 92 5.80 6.12 -6.61
C LEU A 92 4.38 5.98 -6.08
N ASP A 93 3.73 7.12 -5.81
CA ASP A 93 2.33 7.17 -5.44
C ASP A 93 1.49 7.75 -6.59
N ILE A 94 0.24 7.31 -6.65
CA ILE A 94 -0.83 8.06 -7.30
C ILE A 94 -1.42 9.01 -6.25
N ALA A 95 -1.31 10.31 -6.48
CA ALA A 95 -1.94 11.33 -5.66
C ALA A 95 -3.41 11.51 -6.07
N LEU A 96 -4.30 11.37 -5.10
CA LEU A 96 -5.76 11.40 -5.26
C LEU A 96 -6.41 12.36 -4.24
N GLY A 97 -5.71 13.43 -3.88
CA GLY A 97 -6.22 14.42 -2.93
C GLY A 97 -7.39 15.21 -3.49
N ASP A 98 -8.16 15.86 -2.60
CA ASP A 98 -9.33 16.68 -2.97
C ASP A 98 -9.11 18.19 -2.71
N GLY A 99 -7.86 18.60 -2.53
CA GLY A 99 -7.46 19.94 -2.11
C GLY A 99 -7.59 20.20 -0.60
N THR A 100 -8.27 19.33 0.15
CA THR A 100 -8.47 19.45 1.61
C THR A 100 -7.85 18.31 2.40
N ALA A 101 -7.71 17.14 1.79
CA ALA A 101 -7.12 15.96 2.36
C ALA A 101 -5.99 15.42 1.48
N TYR A 102 -4.95 14.91 2.12
CA TYR A 102 -3.86 14.24 1.44
C TYR A 102 -4.25 12.80 1.15
N PHE A 103 -4.03 12.35 -0.09
CA PHE A 103 -4.23 10.94 -0.44
C PHE A 103 -3.15 10.47 -1.41
N GLY A 104 -2.30 9.55 -0.95
CA GLY A 104 -1.34 8.83 -1.77
C GLY A 104 -1.67 7.34 -1.83
N VAL A 105 -1.60 6.77 -3.03
CA VAL A 105 -1.67 5.33 -3.27
C VAL A 105 -0.31 4.85 -3.74
N LEU A 106 0.47 4.26 -2.84
CA LEU A 106 1.79 3.73 -3.16
C LEU A 106 1.66 2.50 -4.06
N VAL A 107 2.29 2.57 -5.23
CA VAL A 107 2.48 1.45 -6.13
C VAL A 107 3.66 0.63 -5.64
N ARG A 108 3.39 -0.59 -5.17
CA ARG A 108 4.44 -1.47 -4.63
C ARG A 108 4.89 -2.49 -5.65
N SER A 109 3.95 -3.18 -6.27
CA SER A 109 4.29 -4.27 -7.17
C SER A 109 3.43 -4.25 -8.42
N LEU A 110 4.02 -4.69 -9.53
CA LEU A 110 3.39 -4.78 -10.85
C LEU A 110 3.54 -6.20 -11.40
N VAL A 111 2.66 -6.58 -12.32
CA VAL A 111 2.86 -7.76 -13.17
C VAL A 111 2.99 -7.33 -14.63
N ALA A 112 4.06 -7.79 -15.28
CA ALA A 112 4.30 -7.58 -16.71
C ALA A 112 3.45 -8.53 -17.57
N ALA A 113 3.45 -8.33 -18.89
CA ALA A 113 2.67 -9.14 -19.83
C ALA A 113 3.11 -10.61 -19.90
N ASP A 114 4.34 -10.92 -19.50
CA ASP A 114 4.90 -12.27 -19.41
C ASP A 114 4.74 -12.90 -18.01
N ASP A 115 3.84 -12.33 -17.20
CA ASP A 115 3.58 -12.71 -15.80
C ASP A 115 4.76 -12.53 -14.84
N THR A 116 5.83 -11.83 -15.25
CA THR A 116 6.90 -11.44 -14.33
C THR A 116 6.37 -10.47 -13.27
N VAL A 117 6.53 -10.83 -12.00
CA VAL A 117 6.19 -9.98 -10.85
C VAL A 117 7.36 -9.06 -10.51
N LEU A 118 7.13 -7.75 -10.61
CA LEU A 118 8.03 -6.71 -10.12
C LEU A 118 7.70 -6.46 -8.63
N ASP A 119 8.36 -7.16 -7.73
CA ASP A 119 8.07 -7.13 -6.29
C ASP A 119 8.81 -6.02 -5.55
N GLY A 120 8.09 -4.94 -5.23
CA GLY A 120 8.54 -3.88 -4.32
C GLY A 120 8.70 -2.49 -4.95
N PRO A 121 8.48 -1.42 -4.15
CA PRO A 121 8.32 -0.05 -4.68
C PRO A 121 9.58 0.47 -5.38
N CYS A 122 10.77 0.16 -4.85
CA CYS A 122 12.02 0.56 -5.50
C CYS A 122 12.28 -0.20 -6.80
N VAL A 123 11.91 -1.49 -6.86
CA VAL A 123 12.04 -2.34 -8.06
C VAL A 123 11.11 -1.82 -9.15
N THR A 124 9.88 -1.47 -8.78
CA THR A 124 8.93 -0.79 -9.67
C THR A 124 9.55 0.49 -10.23
N VAL A 125 10.05 1.40 -9.39
CA VAL A 125 10.65 2.66 -9.85
C VAL A 125 11.86 2.44 -10.76
N ASP A 126 12.75 1.49 -10.43
CA ASP A 126 13.91 1.16 -11.26
C ASP A 126 13.51 0.61 -12.63
N HIS A 127 12.48 -0.22 -12.67
CA HIS A 127 11.88 -0.69 -13.91
C HIS A 127 11.33 0.46 -14.74
N LEU A 128 10.60 1.41 -14.12
CA LEU A 128 10.09 2.59 -14.82
C LEU A 128 11.24 3.39 -15.46
N LEU A 129 12.29 3.70 -14.70
CA LEU A 129 13.45 4.44 -15.19
C LEU A 129 14.12 3.76 -16.40
N ALA A 130 14.26 2.43 -16.34
CA ALA A 130 14.81 1.65 -17.43
C ALA A 130 13.91 1.70 -18.69
N LYS A 131 12.59 1.49 -18.52
CA LYS A 131 11.62 1.50 -19.63
C LYS A 131 11.48 2.87 -20.29
N THR A 132 11.52 3.96 -19.51
CA THR A 132 11.45 5.33 -20.02
C THR A 132 12.81 5.88 -20.46
N LYS A 133 13.89 5.10 -20.31
CA LYS A 133 15.27 5.49 -20.66
C LYS A 133 15.72 6.77 -19.95
N THR A 134 15.27 6.97 -18.71
CA THR A 134 15.60 8.13 -17.89
C THR A 134 16.57 7.73 -16.78
N ALA A 135 17.69 8.46 -16.64
CA ALA A 135 18.75 8.09 -15.71
C ALA A 135 18.39 8.30 -14.22
N THR A 136 17.46 9.20 -13.92
CA THR A 136 17.09 9.57 -12.54
C THR A 136 15.60 9.80 -12.40
N VAL A 137 15.10 9.70 -11.16
CA VAL A 137 13.71 10.05 -10.82
C VAL A 137 13.39 11.48 -11.20
N ALA A 138 14.32 12.43 -10.98
CA ALA A 138 14.14 13.82 -11.36
C ALA A 138 13.97 13.98 -12.88
N ALA A 139 14.75 13.24 -13.68
CA ALA A 139 14.61 13.26 -15.13
C ALA A 139 13.25 12.68 -15.57
N LEU A 140 12.82 11.56 -14.97
CA LEU A 140 11.50 10.98 -15.27
C LEU A 140 10.36 11.91 -14.88
N ASP A 141 10.38 12.49 -13.68
CA ASP A 141 9.38 13.46 -13.24
C ASP A 141 9.35 14.71 -14.15
N GLY A 142 10.53 15.16 -14.60
CA GLY A 142 10.65 16.23 -15.59
C GLY A 142 10.04 15.87 -16.94
N VAL A 143 10.16 14.61 -17.40
CA VAL A 143 9.49 14.14 -18.63
C VAL A 143 7.99 14.05 -18.41
N ILE A 144 7.51 13.54 -17.28
CA ILE A 144 6.07 13.53 -16.94
C ILE A 144 5.52 14.96 -16.96
N ASN A 145 6.30 15.93 -16.49
CA ASN A 145 6.01 17.36 -16.56
C ASN A 145 4.61 17.71 -16.03
N ALA A 146 4.33 17.27 -14.80
CA ALA A 146 3.07 17.55 -14.11
C ALA A 146 1.79 17.02 -14.80
N ARG A 147 1.91 16.26 -15.89
CA ARG A 147 0.76 15.66 -16.56
C ARG A 147 0.01 14.73 -15.63
N SER A 148 -1.29 14.67 -15.89
CA SER A 148 -2.17 13.87 -15.07
C SER A 148 -1.90 12.37 -15.28
N VAL A 149 -2.18 11.55 -14.26
CA VAL A 149 -2.04 10.09 -14.37
C VAL A 149 -2.97 9.48 -15.43
N TRP A 150 -3.97 10.21 -15.93
CA TRP A 150 -4.85 9.79 -17.03
C TRP A 150 -4.43 10.33 -18.41
N ASP A 151 -3.35 11.10 -18.51
CA ASP A 151 -2.92 11.72 -19.76
C ASP A 151 -2.12 10.71 -20.63
N PRO A 152 -2.66 10.24 -21.77
CA PRO A 152 -1.99 9.24 -22.60
C PRO A 152 -0.73 9.78 -23.30
N SER A 153 -0.51 11.10 -23.31
CA SER A 153 0.73 11.70 -23.81
C SER A 153 1.90 11.59 -22.81
N SER A 154 1.59 11.29 -21.54
CA SER A 154 2.59 11.04 -20.50
C SER A 154 3.25 9.67 -20.71
N PRO A 155 4.57 9.54 -20.47
CA PRO A 155 5.22 8.22 -20.50
C PRO A 155 4.65 7.26 -19.45
N LEU A 156 4.05 7.79 -18.39
CA LEU A 156 3.37 7.05 -17.34
C LEU A 156 1.90 7.50 -17.28
N HIS A 157 0.98 6.59 -17.49
CA HIS A 157 -0.46 6.86 -17.33
C HIS A 157 -1.24 5.58 -17.03
N ILE A 158 -2.47 5.73 -16.55
CA ILE A 158 -3.38 4.62 -16.28
C ILE A 158 -4.58 4.69 -17.23
N VAL A 159 -5.07 3.53 -17.62
CA VAL A 159 -6.24 3.37 -18.49
C VAL A 159 -7.14 2.26 -17.96
N ASP A 160 -8.41 2.26 -18.39
CA ASP A 160 -9.29 1.13 -18.14
C ASP A 160 -8.69 -0.16 -18.71
N ALA A 161 -8.74 -1.23 -17.91
CA ALA A 161 -8.40 -2.56 -18.40
C ALA A 161 -9.58 -3.11 -19.23
N ASP A 162 -9.28 -3.70 -20.39
CA ASP A 162 -10.26 -4.33 -21.26
C ASP A 162 -9.74 -5.69 -21.77
N PRO A 163 -10.34 -6.83 -21.35
CA PRO A 163 -11.41 -6.92 -20.37
C PRO A 163 -10.92 -6.62 -18.93
N PRO A 164 -11.83 -6.22 -18.01
CA PRO A 164 -11.50 -6.15 -16.60
C PRO A 164 -11.23 -7.55 -16.03
N ARG A 165 -10.45 -7.58 -14.96
CA ARG A 165 -10.05 -8.78 -14.23
C ARG A 165 -10.94 -9.01 -13.01
N THR A 166 -10.88 -10.21 -12.47
CA THR A 166 -11.69 -10.63 -11.31
C THR A 166 -10.83 -11.34 -10.25
N ALA A 167 -9.55 -10.94 -10.12
CA ALA A 167 -8.65 -11.55 -9.16
C ALA A 167 -9.11 -11.25 -7.73
N GLN A 168 -8.96 -12.22 -6.83
CA GLN A 168 -9.18 -12.01 -5.40
C GLN A 168 -8.20 -10.96 -4.89
N VAL A 169 -8.74 -9.89 -4.28
CA VAL A 169 -7.93 -8.90 -3.60
C VAL A 169 -7.77 -9.31 -2.15
N TYR A 170 -6.52 -9.54 -1.74
CA TYR A 170 -6.15 -9.77 -0.35
C TYR A 170 -5.82 -8.45 0.33
N GLN A 171 -6.22 -8.33 1.59
CA GLN A 171 -6.06 -7.09 2.36
C GLN A 171 -5.30 -7.38 3.65
N CYS A 172 -4.29 -6.57 3.97
CA CYS A 172 -3.52 -6.68 5.21
C CYS A 172 -2.94 -5.33 5.64
N SER A 173 -2.19 -5.31 6.74
CA SER A 173 -1.51 -4.10 7.18
C SER A 173 -0.32 -3.74 6.29
N ARG A 174 -0.05 -2.43 6.21
CA ARG A 174 1.05 -1.86 5.43
C ARG A 174 2.41 -2.27 5.97
N VAL A 175 3.41 -2.31 5.10
CA VAL A 175 4.77 -2.71 5.41
C VAL A 175 5.63 -1.49 5.73
N GLY A 176 6.55 -1.64 6.70
CA GLY A 176 7.52 -0.59 7.03
C GLY A 176 7.00 0.47 8.02
N LEU A 177 5.75 0.37 8.46
CA LEU A 177 5.25 1.19 9.56
C LEU A 177 5.75 0.64 10.90
N SER A 178 6.16 1.55 11.80
CA SER A 178 6.66 1.17 13.12
C SER A 178 6.32 2.21 14.17
N LEU A 179 6.30 1.77 15.44
CA LEU A 179 6.13 2.64 16.60
C LEU A 179 7.46 3.19 17.15
N LYS A 180 8.58 2.98 16.43
CA LYS A 180 9.91 3.48 16.83
C LYS A 180 9.93 4.99 17.09
N LYS A 181 9.16 5.77 16.32
CA LYS A 181 9.07 7.24 16.46
C LYS A 181 7.67 7.69 16.91
N ALA A 182 6.99 6.87 17.71
CA ALA A 182 5.63 7.09 18.19
C ALA A 182 5.53 7.66 19.61
N LYS A 183 6.66 7.91 20.31
CA LYS A 183 6.63 8.53 21.65
C LYS A 183 5.87 9.85 21.59
N GLY A 184 4.83 9.99 22.44
CA GLY A 184 3.97 11.18 22.48
C GLY A 184 2.93 11.27 21.35
N LYS A 185 2.79 10.25 20.48
CA LYS A 185 1.81 10.21 19.39
C LYS A 185 0.74 9.18 19.69
N ALA A 186 -0.28 9.58 20.45
CA ALA A 186 -1.34 8.69 20.93
C ALA A 186 -2.07 7.93 19.79
N ASP A 187 -2.21 8.54 18.62
CA ASP A 187 -2.89 7.93 17.47
C ASP A 187 -2.00 7.02 16.63
N ALA A 188 -0.68 7.03 16.78
CA ALA A 188 0.21 6.21 15.94
C ALA A 188 -0.08 4.70 16.05
N PRO A 189 -0.33 4.14 17.25
CA PRO A 189 -0.81 2.76 17.37
C PRO A 189 -2.10 2.49 16.61
N ARG A 190 -3.02 3.45 16.50
CA ARG A 190 -4.29 3.25 15.78
C ARG A 190 -4.09 2.87 14.31
N PHE A 191 -3.11 3.50 13.64
CA PHE A 191 -2.91 3.36 12.20
C PHE A 191 -1.85 2.33 11.77
N VAL A 192 -1.00 1.86 12.70
CA VAL A 192 0.17 1.03 12.36
C VAL A 192 -0.21 -0.30 11.70
N ALA A 193 -1.36 -0.88 12.06
CA ALA A 193 -1.83 -2.15 11.52
C ALA A 193 -3.22 -2.10 10.88
N ARG A 194 -3.68 -0.89 10.51
CA ARG A 194 -4.88 -0.74 9.68
C ARG A 194 -4.70 -1.51 8.36
N PRO A 195 -5.75 -2.16 7.85
CA PRO A 195 -5.66 -3.08 6.71
C PRO A 195 -5.61 -2.31 5.37
N TYR A 196 -4.63 -1.43 5.18
CA TYR A 196 -4.55 -0.51 4.05
C TYR A 196 -3.53 -0.92 2.98
N ARG A 197 -3.18 -2.20 2.94
CA ARG A 197 -2.37 -2.83 1.89
C ARG A 197 -3.22 -3.86 1.17
N PHE A 198 -3.19 -3.81 -0.16
CA PHE A 198 -4.03 -4.62 -1.03
C PHE A 198 -3.18 -5.31 -2.09
N MET A 199 -3.45 -6.58 -2.40
CA MET A 199 -2.68 -7.32 -3.40
C MET A 199 -3.45 -8.45 -4.07
N THR A 200 -3.05 -8.83 -5.27
CA THR A 200 -3.63 -9.97 -6.03
C THR A 200 -2.66 -11.16 -6.17
N GLU A 201 -1.37 -10.96 -5.91
CA GLU A 201 -0.31 -11.97 -6.12
C GLU A 201 0.32 -12.41 -4.77
N PRO A 202 -0.44 -12.99 -3.82
CA PRO A 202 0.04 -13.24 -2.45
C PRO A 202 1.24 -14.19 -2.37
N ALA A 203 1.34 -15.15 -3.30
CA ALA A 203 2.48 -16.06 -3.39
C ALA A 203 3.74 -15.35 -3.92
N GLY A 204 3.59 -14.54 -4.98
CA GLY A 204 4.67 -13.84 -5.67
C GLY A 204 5.27 -12.64 -4.93
N ILE A 205 4.55 -12.07 -3.96
CA ILE A 205 5.03 -10.94 -3.15
C ILE A 205 5.80 -11.44 -1.93
N SER A 206 7.09 -11.13 -1.85
CA SER A 206 8.01 -11.62 -0.82
C SER A 206 7.96 -10.81 0.49
N LYS A 207 7.71 -9.50 0.41
CA LYS A 207 7.76 -8.60 1.58
C LYS A 207 6.47 -8.63 2.37
N GLY A 208 6.59 -8.52 3.69
CA GLY A 208 5.44 -8.36 4.58
C GLY A 208 4.56 -9.60 4.73
N LYS A 209 5.10 -10.81 4.50
CA LYS A 209 4.37 -12.06 4.69
C LYS A 209 3.68 -12.21 6.07
N PRO A 210 4.28 -11.81 7.22
CA PRO A 210 3.58 -11.87 8.51
C PRO A 210 2.27 -11.08 8.52
N HIS A 211 2.22 -9.91 7.87
CA HIS A 211 1.02 -9.09 7.81
C HIS A 211 -0.13 -9.82 7.10
N LEU A 212 0.15 -10.46 5.96
CA LEU A 212 -0.86 -11.20 5.20
C LEU A 212 -1.30 -12.49 5.91
N VAL A 213 -0.34 -13.26 6.45
CA VAL A 213 -0.65 -14.47 7.24
C VAL A 213 -1.63 -14.15 8.36
N LEU A 214 -1.35 -13.09 9.12
CA LEU A 214 -2.18 -12.72 10.27
C LEU A 214 -3.50 -12.08 9.85
N ALA A 215 -3.57 -11.39 8.72
CA ALA A 215 -4.83 -10.91 8.17
C ALA A 215 -5.76 -12.07 7.75
N LEU A 216 -5.22 -13.08 7.06
CA LEU A 216 -5.99 -14.28 6.68
C LEU A 216 -6.45 -15.09 7.89
N HIS A 217 -5.58 -15.25 8.89
CA HIS A 217 -5.92 -15.91 10.14
C HIS A 217 -7.08 -15.21 10.87
N ARG A 218 -7.06 -13.88 10.95
CA ARG A 218 -8.13 -13.08 11.59
C ARG A 218 -9.49 -13.23 10.93
N VAL A 219 -9.53 -13.52 9.62
CA VAL A 219 -10.79 -13.79 8.89
C VAL A 219 -11.12 -15.28 8.81
N GLY A 220 -10.47 -16.11 9.64
CA GLY A 220 -10.86 -17.50 9.88
C GLY A 220 -10.12 -18.55 9.04
N HIS A 221 -9.13 -18.18 8.23
CA HIS A 221 -8.37 -19.18 7.47
C HIS A 221 -7.50 -20.03 8.40
N THR A 222 -7.48 -21.33 8.14
CA THR A 222 -6.59 -22.31 8.76
C THR A 222 -5.15 -22.14 8.27
N ALA A 223 -4.18 -22.69 9.01
CA ALA A 223 -2.77 -22.63 8.61
C ALA A 223 -2.52 -23.33 7.25
N GLU A 224 -3.25 -24.40 6.97
CA GLU A 224 -3.27 -25.12 5.68
C GLU A 224 -3.75 -24.23 4.53
N GLU A 225 -4.87 -23.53 4.69
CA GLU A 225 -5.41 -22.63 3.67
C GLU A 225 -4.46 -21.44 3.44
N ILE A 226 -3.94 -20.85 4.52
CA ILE A 226 -2.94 -19.77 4.44
C ILE A 226 -1.70 -20.25 3.67
N ARG A 227 -1.23 -21.48 3.95
CA ARG A 227 -0.10 -22.09 3.23
C ARG A 227 -0.41 -22.22 1.74
N ALA A 228 -1.61 -22.66 1.38
CA ALA A 228 -2.03 -22.80 -0.02
C ALA A 228 -2.05 -21.45 -0.75
N ILE A 229 -2.50 -20.38 -0.08
CA ILE A 229 -2.57 -19.02 -0.65
C ILE A 229 -1.18 -18.39 -0.80
N ILE A 230 -0.34 -18.51 0.23
CA ILE A 230 0.90 -17.72 0.34
C ILE A 230 2.15 -18.50 -0.12
N GLY A 231 2.09 -19.83 -0.13
CA GLY A 231 3.21 -20.71 -0.49
C GLY A 231 4.28 -20.84 0.60
N MET A 232 3.95 -20.59 1.87
CA MET A 232 4.91 -20.64 2.98
C MET A 232 4.84 -21.94 3.80
N PRO A 233 5.95 -22.36 4.45
CA PRO A 233 5.93 -23.51 5.34
C PRO A 233 4.94 -23.32 6.49
N LYS A 234 4.09 -24.34 6.73
CA LYS A 234 3.07 -24.32 7.80
C LYS A 234 3.67 -23.99 9.17
N LYS A 235 4.81 -24.58 9.51
CA LYS A 235 5.52 -24.31 10.78
C LYS A 235 5.82 -22.82 11.00
N THR A 236 6.11 -22.07 9.94
CA THR A 236 6.34 -20.62 10.03
C THR A 236 5.03 -19.87 10.28
N ILE A 237 3.95 -20.28 9.60
CA ILE A 237 2.60 -19.73 9.78
C ILE A 237 2.14 -19.95 11.23
N ASP A 238 2.25 -21.18 11.74
CA ASP A 238 1.88 -21.53 13.11
C ASP A 238 2.63 -20.67 14.14
N ARG A 239 3.92 -20.43 13.92
CA ARG A 239 4.73 -19.55 14.79
C ARG A 239 4.22 -18.11 14.76
N TYR A 240 3.93 -17.55 13.60
CA TYR A 240 3.39 -16.19 13.51
C TYR A 240 2.05 -16.06 14.24
N ILE A 241 1.17 -17.06 14.08
CA ILE A 241 -0.12 -17.12 14.79
C ILE A 241 0.10 -17.20 16.30
N ALA A 242 1.03 -18.04 16.78
CA ALA A 242 1.34 -18.13 18.21
C ALA A 242 1.86 -16.80 18.79
N ASP A 243 2.78 -16.13 18.11
CA ASP A 243 3.29 -14.81 18.51
C ASP A 243 2.17 -13.75 18.50
N PHE A 244 1.30 -13.77 17.50
CA PHE A 244 0.13 -12.90 17.42
C PHE A 244 -0.84 -13.11 18.59
N THR A 245 -1.19 -14.35 18.90
CA THR A 245 -2.05 -14.69 20.03
C THR A 245 -1.44 -14.24 21.36
N ALA A 246 -0.12 -14.42 21.53
CA ALA A 246 0.58 -13.94 22.72
C ALA A 246 0.54 -12.40 22.83
N GLY A 247 0.69 -11.69 21.72
CA GLY A 247 0.58 -10.23 21.68
C GLY A 247 -0.82 -9.70 22.00
N GLY A 248 -1.87 -10.46 21.68
CA GLY A 248 -3.25 -10.12 22.02
C GLY A 248 -3.54 -10.04 23.52
N GLN A 249 -2.64 -10.53 24.37
CA GLN A 249 -2.74 -10.43 25.83
C GLN A 249 -2.12 -9.13 26.40
N ALA A 250 -1.46 -8.32 25.58
CA ALA A 250 -0.86 -7.07 26.04
C ALA A 250 -1.90 -5.93 26.12
N GLU A 251 -1.87 -5.17 27.22
CA GLU A 251 -2.81 -4.05 27.44
C GLU A 251 -2.36 -2.74 26.76
N THR A 252 -1.05 -2.57 26.57
CA THR A 252 -0.43 -1.34 26.05
C THR A 252 0.57 -1.62 24.93
N PHE A 253 0.97 -0.56 24.22
CA PHE A 253 1.97 -0.62 23.15
C PHE A 253 3.39 -0.30 23.61
N ASP A 254 3.61 -0.09 24.91
CA ASP A 254 4.88 0.43 25.44
C ASP A 254 6.07 -0.48 25.09
N ALA A 255 5.81 -1.79 24.99
CA ALA A 255 6.80 -2.77 24.59
C ALA A 255 7.35 -2.54 23.16
N TYR A 256 6.63 -1.83 22.30
CA TYR A 256 6.96 -1.63 20.88
C TYR A 256 7.43 -0.20 20.56
N ILE A 257 7.15 0.78 21.43
CA ILE A 257 7.52 2.18 21.21
C ILE A 257 9.03 2.34 21.35
N GLY A 258 9.64 3.05 20.40
CA GLY A 258 11.09 3.32 20.44
C GLY A 258 12.00 2.20 19.93
N LYS A 259 11.44 1.07 19.49
CA LYS A 259 12.21 -0.14 19.16
C LYS A 259 12.17 -0.49 17.68
N ASP A 260 13.25 -1.11 17.21
CA ASP A 260 13.23 -1.93 16.01
C ASP A 260 12.69 -3.31 16.38
N LEU A 261 11.72 -3.81 15.62
CA LEU A 261 11.00 -5.04 15.96
C LEU A 261 11.58 -6.22 15.19
N SER A 262 11.79 -7.33 15.89
CA SER A 262 11.95 -8.63 15.24
C SER A 262 10.64 -9.05 14.56
N THR A 263 10.68 -10.07 13.72
CA THR A 263 9.44 -10.64 13.13
C THR A 263 8.47 -11.14 14.21
N ALA A 264 8.99 -11.71 15.31
CA ALA A 264 8.16 -12.18 16.42
C ALA A 264 7.49 -11.00 17.14
N ASP A 265 8.24 -9.92 17.41
CA ASP A 265 7.68 -8.72 18.06
C ASP A 265 6.70 -7.98 17.15
N LEU A 266 6.91 -8.01 15.83
CA LEU A 266 5.94 -7.52 14.87
C LEU A 266 4.63 -8.33 14.94
N CYS A 267 4.70 -9.66 14.96
CA CYS A 267 3.50 -10.49 15.10
C CYS A 267 2.75 -10.18 16.40
N LYS A 268 3.49 -10.04 17.51
CA LYS A 268 2.92 -9.62 18.80
C LYS A 268 2.27 -8.24 18.73
N LEU A 269 2.94 -7.24 18.15
CA LEU A 269 2.38 -5.90 17.93
C LEU A 269 1.06 -5.96 17.15
N LEU A 270 0.99 -6.78 16.09
CA LEU A 270 -0.23 -6.96 15.31
C LEU A 270 -1.35 -7.61 16.14
N GLY A 271 -1.00 -8.53 17.05
CA GLY A 271 -1.91 -9.13 18.03
C GLY A 271 -2.47 -8.11 19.01
N THR A 272 -1.60 -7.31 19.63
CA THR A 272 -2.00 -6.21 20.53
C THR A 272 -2.89 -5.21 19.82
N TRP A 273 -2.56 -4.87 18.57
CA TRP A 273 -3.38 -3.99 17.75
C TRP A 273 -4.77 -4.57 17.52
N HIS A 274 -4.87 -5.85 17.16
CA HIS A 274 -6.14 -6.49 16.90
C HIS A 274 -7.02 -6.53 18.16
N ALA A 275 -6.46 -6.89 19.31
CA ALA A 275 -7.19 -6.90 20.58
C ALA A 275 -7.76 -5.53 20.96
N LYS A 276 -7.07 -4.43 20.59
CA LYS A 276 -7.49 -3.07 20.95
C LYS A 276 -8.38 -2.38 19.92
N TYR A 277 -8.16 -2.63 18.62
CA TYR A 277 -8.75 -1.84 17.54
C TYR A 277 -9.37 -2.66 16.41
N GLY A 278 -9.13 -3.97 16.38
CA GLY A 278 -9.34 -4.79 15.20
C GLY A 278 -10.55 -5.68 15.23
#